data_AF-A0A258SSV0-F1
#
_entry.id   AF-A0A258SSV0-F1
#
_cell.length_a   1.000
_cell.length_b   1.000
_cell.length_c   1.000
_cell.angle_alpha   90.00
_cell.angle_beta   90.00
_cell.angle_gamma   90.00
#
_symmetry.space_group_name_H-M   'P 1'
#
loop_
_entity.id
_entity.type
_entity.pdbx_description
1 polymer ?
#
loop_
_entity_poly.entity_id
_entity_poly.type
_entity_poly.pdbx_seq_one_letter_code
_entity_poly.pdbx_strand_id
1 'polypeptide(L)'
;MKRKRNGRWSVTIKSANAPVQTIDAGFVFLGAGGNALKLLQKSGIPESKGYGGFPVSGQWLVCTDEAVIQQHYGKVYGKAAIGAPPMSVPHLDTRLINGKPALLFGPYAGFTTKFLKQGSYLDLFKSVKTDNLKPLLGVARHNFDLTRYLVGEAVQTHKSRMQSLRQYYPQAKAKDWHLESAGKRVQIIKECDNKGGKLEFGTEIVSSADGTIAALLGASPGASVSVQAMINVIERCFSNQIKNANWQQKMKALVPSYGESLVDNAELLAKVRARTLRTLKLG
;
A
#
# COMPACT_ATOMS: atom_id res chain seq x y z
N MET A 1 11.37 1.36 -20.03
CA MET A 1 10.39 2.39 -20.41
C MET A 1 11.13 3.65 -20.79
N LYS A 2 10.80 4.20 -21.95
CA LYS A 2 11.31 5.49 -22.45
C LYS A 2 10.17 6.19 -23.19
N ARG A 3 10.10 7.51 -23.06
CA ARG A 3 9.13 8.33 -23.81
C ARG A 3 9.66 8.58 -25.23
N LYS A 4 8.81 8.36 -26.24
CA LYS A 4 9.12 8.58 -27.65
C LYS A 4 8.81 10.03 -28.04
N ARG A 5 9.37 10.50 -29.17
CA ARG A 5 9.12 11.85 -29.70
C ARG A 5 7.65 12.09 -30.06
N ASN A 6 6.93 11.06 -30.46
CA ASN A 6 5.49 11.12 -30.76
C ASN A 6 4.58 11.09 -29.50
N GLY A 7 5.15 11.29 -28.30
CA GLY A 7 4.40 11.31 -27.04
C GLY A 7 4.04 9.93 -26.48
N ARG A 8 4.24 8.84 -27.22
CA ARG A 8 3.94 7.48 -26.75
C ARG A 8 5.08 6.87 -25.94
N TRP A 9 4.81 5.76 -25.26
CA TRP A 9 5.76 5.06 -24.40
C TRP A 9 6.30 3.80 -25.06
N SER A 10 7.63 3.67 -25.09
CA SER A 10 8.32 2.42 -25.43
C SER A 10 8.56 1.61 -24.16
N VAL A 11 7.85 0.50 -24.00
CA VAL A 11 7.89 -0.35 -22.80
C VAL A 11 8.56 -1.68 -23.15
N THR A 12 9.83 -1.82 -22.76
CA THR A 12 10.57 -3.09 -22.86
C THR A 12 10.26 -3.99 -21.68
N ILE A 13 9.78 -5.19 -21.97
CA ILE A 13 9.43 -6.25 -21.04
C ILE A 13 10.52 -7.32 -21.11
N LYS A 14 11.02 -7.73 -19.94
CA LYS A 14 11.95 -8.86 -19.80
C LYS A 14 11.31 -9.89 -18.89
N SER A 15 11.20 -11.12 -19.37
CA SER A 15 10.73 -12.29 -18.61
C SER A 15 11.87 -13.29 -18.46
N ALA A 16 11.82 -14.13 -17.43
CA ALA A 16 12.80 -15.20 -17.25
C ALA A 16 12.69 -16.28 -18.36
N ASN A 17 11.46 -16.53 -18.83
CA ASN A 17 11.14 -17.65 -19.71
C ASN A 17 10.59 -17.20 -21.08
N ALA A 18 10.77 -15.92 -21.46
CA ALA A 18 10.29 -15.43 -22.75
C ALA A 18 11.27 -14.41 -23.35
N PRO A 19 11.31 -14.29 -24.70
CA PRO A 19 12.10 -13.27 -25.37
C PRO A 19 11.79 -11.87 -24.89
N VAL A 20 12.79 -10.99 -24.96
CA VAL A 20 12.59 -9.56 -24.68
C VAL A 20 11.63 -8.99 -25.72
N GLN A 21 10.56 -8.35 -25.24
CA GLN A 21 9.56 -7.70 -26.09
C GLN A 21 9.53 -6.21 -25.81
N THR A 22 9.21 -5.41 -26.81
CA THR A 22 8.98 -3.98 -26.66
C THR A 22 7.61 -3.62 -27.20
N ILE A 23 6.78 -3.02 -26.35
CA ILE A 23 5.42 -2.59 -26.67
C ILE A 23 5.39 -1.07 -26.79
N ASP A 24 4.64 -0.59 -27.78
CA ASP A 24 4.30 0.82 -27.91
C ASP A 24 2.95 1.10 -27.24
N ALA A 25 2.94 1.90 -26.17
CA ALA A 25 1.76 2.22 -25.39
C ALA A 25 1.43 3.72 -25.43
N GLY A 26 0.16 4.06 -25.68
CA GLY A 26 -0.33 5.44 -25.56
C GLY A 26 -0.52 5.87 -24.10
N PHE A 27 -0.79 4.92 -23.20
CA PHE A 27 -0.92 5.13 -21.77
C PHE A 27 -0.21 4.02 -20.99
N VAL A 28 0.44 4.38 -19.88
CA VAL A 28 1.09 3.41 -18.98
C VAL A 28 0.60 3.59 -17.55
N PHE A 29 0.11 2.51 -16.93
CA PHE A 29 -0.24 2.50 -15.51
C PHE A 29 0.79 1.70 -14.71
N LEU A 30 1.43 2.33 -13.71
CA LEU A 30 2.44 1.73 -12.85
C LEU A 30 1.80 1.18 -11.56
N GLY A 31 1.23 -0.02 -11.66
CA GLY A 31 0.68 -0.80 -10.53
C GLY A 31 1.64 -1.85 -9.96
N ALA A 32 2.95 -1.63 -10.02
CA ALA A 32 3.98 -2.65 -9.74
C ALA A 32 4.33 -2.82 -8.25
N GLY A 33 3.38 -2.62 -7.34
CA GLY A 33 3.60 -2.61 -5.90
C GLY A 33 4.75 -1.67 -5.49
N GLY A 34 5.64 -2.12 -4.60
CA GLY A 34 6.79 -1.30 -4.19
C GLY A 34 7.72 -0.89 -5.34
N ASN A 35 7.73 -1.60 -6.47
CA ASN A 35 8.55 -1.26 -7.62
C ASN A 35 7.96 -0.12 -8.48
N ALA A 36 6.72 0.30 -8.23
CA ALA A 36 6.10 1.42 -8.94
C ALA A 36 6.92 2.71 -8.81
N LEU A 37 7.49 2.99 -7.62
CA LEU A 37 8.35 4.17 -7.40
C LEU A 37 9.55 4.20 -8.34
N LYS A 38 10.24 3.07 -8.51
CA LYS A 38 11.41 3.00 -9.40
C LYS A 38 11.02 3.14 -10.86
N LEU A 39 9.89 2.58 -11.27
CA LEU A 39 9.37 2.75 -12.63
C LEU A 39 8.98 4.20 -12.89
N LEU A 40 8.40 4.88 -11.90
CA LEU A 40 8.06 6.29 -11.95
C LEU A 40 9.33 7.15 -12.07
N GLN A 41 10.35 6.93 -11.22
CA GLN A 41 11.64 7.63 -11.34
C GLN A 41 12.30 7.37 -12.69
N LYS A 42 12.21 6.14 -13.23
CA LYS A 42 12.73 5.78 -14.55
C LYS A 42 11.97 6.44 -15.70
N SER A 43 10.72 6.86 -15.48
CA SER A 43 9.92 7.55 -16.50
C SER A 43 10.51 8.91 -16.87
N GLY A 44 11.18 9.58 -15.92
CA GLY A 44 11.76 10.91 -16.09
C GLY A 44 10.74 12.04 -16.18
N ILE A 45 9.46 11.80 -15.88
CA ILE A 45 8.45 12.88 -15.85
C ILE A 45 8.75 13.86 -14.71
N PRO A 46 8.49 15.17 -14.87
CA PRO A 46 8.74 16.16 -13.82
C PRO A 46 8.06 15.83 -12.49
N GLU A 47 6.86 15.25 -12.53
CA GLU A 47 6.04 14.89 -11.37
C GLU A 47 6.62 13.72 -10.57
N SER A 48 7.63 13.03 -11.09
CA SER A 48 8.35 11.98 -10.36
C SER A 48 9.40 12.51 -9.39
N LYS A 49 9.80 13.77 -9.53
CA LYS A 49 10.86 14.40 -8.70
C LYS A 49 10.41 14.55 -7.25
N GLY A 50 11.35 14.47 -6.32
CA GLY A 50 11.07 14.60 -4.89
C GLY A 50 10.44 13.36 -4.25
N TYR A 51 10.06 12.34 -5.04
CA TYR A 51 9.53 11.08 -4.51
C TYR A 51 10.64 10.12 -4.09
N GLY A 52 10.62 9.79 -2.81
CA GLY A 52 11.42 8.74 -2.18
C GLY A 52 10.54 7.61 -1.64
N GLY A 53 11.18 6.56 -1.14
CA GLY A 53 10.48 5.43 -0.54
C GLY A 53 11.32 4.75 0.51
N PHE A 54 10.69 4.40 1.63
CA PHE A 54 11.29 3.61 2.68
C PHE A 54 10.58 2.25 2.79
N PRO A 55 11.28 1.13 2.56
CA PRO A 55 10.69 -0.19 2.66
C PRO A 55 10.46 -0.56 4.14
N VAL A 56 9.24 -1.01 4.43
CA VAL A 56 8.82 -1.53 5.73
C VAL A 56 8.32 -2.96 5.53
N SER A 57 8.87 -3.91 6.29
CA SER A 57 8.32 -5.26 6.37
C SER A 57 7.52 -5.42 7.65
N GLY A 58 6.40 -6.14 7.58
CA GLY A 58 5.68 -6.59 8.77
C GLY A 58 6.09 -8.00 9.16
N GLN A 59 6.06 -8.30 10.45
CA GLN A 59 6.24 -9.64 11.00
C GLN A 59 5.13 -9.93 12.01
N TRP A 60 4.81 -11.20 12.20
CA TRP A 60 3.77 -11.66 13.12
C TRP A 60 4.27 -12.86 13.90
N LEU A 61 3.90 -12.94 15.17
CA LEU A 61 3.92 -14.21 15.87
C LEU A 61 2.70 -15.01 15.37
N VAL A 62 2.94 -16.24 14.95
CA VAL A 62 1.91 -17.15 14.42
C VAL A 62 1.83 -18.38 15.31
N CYS A 63 0.62 -18.72 15.73
CA CYS A 63 0.31 -19.98 16.41
C CYS A 63 -0.57 -20.84 15.51
N THR A 64 -0.19 -22.10 15.37
CA THR A 64 -0.90 -23.11 14.57
C THR A 64 -1.50 -24.23 15.44
N ASP A 65 -1.49 -24.07 16.77
CA ASP A 65 -2.13 -25.01 17.69
C ASP A 65 -3.66 -24.82 17.65
N GLU A 66 -4.37 -25.81 17.10
CA GLU A 66 -5.81 -25.76 16.93
C GLU A 66 -6.56 -25.59 18.26
N ALA A 67 -6.06 -26.17 19.36
CA ALA A 67 -6.70 -26.04 20.67
C ALA A 67 -6.63 -24.61 21.21
N VAL A 68 -5.57 -23.87 20.87
CA VAL A 68 -5.45 -22.43 21.17
C VAL A 68 -6.32 -21.62 20.21
N ILE A 69 -6.29 -21.91 18.92
CA ILE A 69 -7.03 -21.14 17.91
C ILE A 69 -8.55 -21.21 18.14
N GLN A 70 -9.08 -22.39 18.50
CA GLN A 70 -10.51 -22.57 18.80
C GLN A 70 -10.99 -21.76 20.01
N GLN A 71 -10.11 -21.21 20.84
CA GLN A 71 -10.49 -20.31 21.93
C GLN A 71 -10.63 -18.84 21.47
N HIS A 72 -10.19 -18.54 20.23
CA HIS A 72 -10.08 -17.17 19.72
C HIS A 72 -10.71 -17.07 18.32
N TYR A 73 -11.99 -16.70 18.23
CA TYR A 73 -12.69 -16.53 16.94
C TYR A 73 -12.74 -15.09 16.42
N GLY A 74 -12.31 -14.13 17.25
CA GLY A 74 -12.42 -12.70 16.96
C GLY A 74 -11.08 -12.00 16.79
N LYS A 75 -11.16 -10.76 16.32
CA LYS A 75 -10.01 -9.85 16.24
C LYS A 75 -10.02 -8.92 17.45
N VAL A 76 -8.99 -8.98 18.27
CA VAL A 76 -8.89 -8.22 19.53
C VAL A 76 -7.75 -7.22 19.43
N TYR A 77 -8.11 -5.93 19.41
CA TYR A 77 -7.16 -4.82 19.48
C TYR A 77 -6.87 -4.47 20.93
N GLY A 78 -5.60 -4.22 21.24
CA GLY A 78 -5.24 -3.69 22.55
C GLY A 78 -5.05 -2.19 22.53
N LYS A 79 -4.55 -1.68 23.66
CA LYS A 79 -4.26 -0.25 23.80
C LYS A 79 -2.96 0.08 23.07
N ALA A 80 -2.96 1.18 22.31
CA ALA A 80 -1.74 1.72 21.73
C ALA A 80 -0.74 2.07 22.84
N ALA A 81 0.52 1.64 22.69
CA ALA A 81 1.59 2.14 23.55
C ALA A 81 1.76 3.65 23.35
N ILE A 82 2.17 4.36 24.40
CA ILE A 82 2.43 5.80 24.33
C ILE A 82 3.52 6.04 23.27
N GLY A 83 3.22 6.91 22.29
CA GLY A 83 4.13 7.20 21.17
C GLY A 83 4.10 6.18 20.02
N ALA A 84 3.31 5.11 20.11
CA ALA A 84 3.13 4.19 19.00
C ALA A 84 2.37 4.87 17.85
N PRO A 85 2.78 4.68 16.59
CA PRO A 85 2.05 5.17 15.43
C PRO A 85 0.62 4.58 15.41
N PRO A 86 -0.40 5.31 14.96
CA PRO A 86 -1.79 4.86 14.99
C PRO A 86 -2.05 3.56 14.20
N MET A 87 -1.14 3.16 13.31
CA MET A 87 -1.23 1.93 12.51
C MET A 87 -0.49 0.72 13.11
N SER A 88 0.21 0.88 14.25
CA SER A 88 1.15 -0.12 14.79
C SER A 88 0.62 -0.83 16.04
N VAL A 89 -0.65 -0.70 16.36
CA VAL A 89 -1.22 -1.30 17.58
C VAL A 89 -1.26 -2.83 17.44
N PRO A 90 -0.61 -3.57 18.36
CA PRO A 90 -0.68 -5.01 18.36
C PRO A 90 -2.11 -5.50 18.57
N HIS A 91 -2.43 -6.62 17.92
CA HIS A 91 -3.72 -7.26 18.04
C HIS A 91 -3.58 -8.76 17.84
N LEU A 92 -4.54 -9.47 18.41
CA LEU A 92 -4.73 -10.90 18.23
C LEU A 92 -5.77 -11.10 17.12
N ASP A 93 -5.44 -11.89 16.10
CA ASP A 93 -6.26 -12.04 14.90
C ASP A 93 -6.27 -13.48 14.40
N THR A 94 -7.44 -14.10 14.31
CA THR A 94 -7.58 -15.44 13.73
C THR A 94 -7.79 -15.33 12.23
N ARG A 95 -6.96 -16.03 11.46
CA ARG A 95 -7.00 -16.02 10.00
C ARG A 95 -6.99 -17.41 9.43
N LEU A 96 -7.59 -17.54 8.25
CA LEU A 96 -7.42 -18.70 7.39
C LEU A 96 -6.27 -18.45 6.41
N ILE A 97 -5.18 -19.19 6.56
CA ILE A 97 -4.00 -19.15 5.68
C ILE A 97 -3.92 -20.49 4.96
N ASN A 98 -4.06 -20.47 3.63
CA ASN A 98 -4.07 -21.69 2.80
C ASN A 98 -5.09 -22.74 3.28
N GLY A 99 -6.26 -22.29 3.72
CA GLY A 99 -7.33 -23.15 4.25
C GLY A 99 -7.13 -23.65 5.67
N LYS A 100 -6.01 -23.32 6.33
CA LYS A 100 -5.75 -23.69 7.73
C LYS A 100 -5.92 -22.49 8.66
N PRO A 101 -6.58 -22.65 9.81
CA PRO A 101 -6.68 -21.58 10.79
C PRO A 101 -5.32 -21.32 11.43
N ALA A 102 -5.02 -20.05 11.71
CA ALA A 102 -3.82 -19.60 12.40
C ALA A 102 -4.17 -18.38 13.26
N LEU A 103 -3.62 -18.34 14.46
CA LEU A 103 -3.78 -17.19 15.37
C LEU A 103 -2.53 -16.31 15.25
N LEU A 104 -2.73 -15.05 14.89
CA LEU A 104 -1.65 -14.10 14.66
C LEU A 104 -1.61 -13.07 15.78
N PHE A 105 -0.41 -12.69 16.21
CA PHE A 105 -0.17 -11.58 17.11
C PHE A 105 0.89 -10.62 16.56
N GLY A 106 0.58 -9.33 16.55
CA GLY A 106 1.41 -8.29 15.95
C GLY A 106 0.55 -7.13 15.44
N PRO A 107 1.04 -6.27 14.52
CA PRO A 107 2.26 -6.44 13.73
C PRO A 107 3.52 -5.98 14.47
N TYR A 108 4.64 -6.63 14.19
CA TYR A 108 5.99 -6.15 14.51
C TYR A 108 6.63 -5.56 13.26
N ALA A 109 7.39 -4.48 13.41
CA ALA A 109 8.20 -3.98 12.31
C ALA A 109 9.40 -4.93 12.07
N GLY A 110 9.74 -5.13 10.80
CA GLY A 110 11.00 -5.76 10.40
C GLY A 110 11.78 -4.84 9.48
N PHE A 111 13.09 -5.10 9.35
CA PHE A 111 13.97 -4.35 8.46
C PHE A 111 14.18 -5.07 7.13
N THR A 112 14.04 -4.34 6.02
CA THR A 112 14.41 -4.84 4.69
C THR A 112 14.78 -3.67 3.80
N THR A 113 15.68 -3.86 2.84
CA THR A 113 15.97 -2.86 1.80
C THR A 113 15.29 -3.19 0.46
N LYS A 114 14.53 -4.30 0.40
CA LYS A 114 13.82 -4.79 -0.78
C LYS A 114 12.48 -4.09 -0.95
N PHE A 115 12.11 -3.74 -2.17
CA PHE A 115 10.81 -3.14 -2.48
C PHE A 115 9.75 -4.19 -2.82
N LEU A 116 10.18 -5.38 -3.24
CA LEU A 116 9.33 -6.54 -3.54
C LEU A 116 9.66 -7.75 -2.66
N LYS A 117 8.74 -8.72 -2.55
CA LYS A 117 9.01 -10.00 -1.87
C LYS A 117 10.26 -10.66 -2.47
N GLN A 118 10.26 -10.83 -3.79
CA GLN A 118 11.38 -11.31 -4.61
C GLN A 118 12.13 -10.13 -5.29
N GLY A 119 12.48 -9.11 -4.50
CA GLY A 119 13.23 -7.92 -4.95
C GLY A 119 14.72 -7.98 -4.65
N SER A 120 15.46 -6.92 -5.03
CA SER A 120 16.90 -6.82 -4.76
C SER A 120 17.17 -6.07 -3.46
N TYR A 121 18.20 -6.46 -2.71
CA TYR A 121 18.65 -5.68 -1.54
C TYR A 121 19.23 -4.31 -1.92
N LEU A 122 19.50 -4.08 -3.21
CA LEU A 122 19.89 -2.78 -3.74
C LEU A 122 18.69 -1.87 -4.03
N ASP A 123 17.45 -2.30 -3.74
CA ASP A 123 16.26 -1.55 -4.15
C ASP A 123 16.19 -0.16 -3.53
N LEU A 124 16.37 -0.07 -2.21
CA LEU A 124 16.42 1.19 -1.47
C LEU A 124 17.51 2.11 -2.02
N PHE A 125 18.76 1.64 -2.10
CA PHE A 125 19.89 2.44 -2.58
C PHE A 125 19.70 2.94 -4.01
N LYS A 126 19.16 2.10 -4.91
CA LYS A 126 18.88 2.50 -6.30
C LYS A 126 17.73 3.51 -6.42
N SER A 127 16.87 3.60 -5.42
CA SER A 127 15.76 4.57 -5.36
C SER A 127 16.18 5.95 -4.84
N VAL A 128 17.34 6.05 -4.19
CA VAL A 128 17.91 7.33 -3.77
C VAL A 128 18.45 8.06 -5.00
N LYS A 129 18.04 9.32 -5.15
CA LYS A 129 18.36 10.24 -6.24
C LYS A 129 18.71 11.60 -5.65
N THR A 130 19.43 12.42 -6.41
CA THR A 130 19.76 13.78 -5.97
C THR A 130 18.51 14.62 -5.73
N ASP A 131 17.46 14.41 -6.52
CA ASP A 131 16.18 15.13 -6.41
C ASP A 131 15.28 14.67 -5.24
N ASN A 132 15.57 13.56 -4.56
CA ASN A 132 14.78 13.06 -3.44
C ASN A 132 15.58 12.94 -2.12
N LEU A 133 16.86 13.33 -2.13
CA LEU A 133 17.73 13.27 -0.95
C LEU A 133 17.27 14.22 0.16
N LYS A 134 16.90 15.46 -0.19
CA LYS A 134 16.36 16.44 0.76
C LYS A 134 15.05 15.92 1.41
N PRO A 135 14.08 15.37 0.66
CA PRO A 135 12.94 14.67 1.23
C PRO A 135 13.25 13.51 2.17
N LEU A 136 14.20 12.65 1.80
CA LEU A 136 14.63 11.52 2.63
C LEU A 136 15.21 11.99 3.97
N LEU A 137 16.09 13.00 3.94
CA LEU A 137 16.69 13.58 5.15
C LEU A 137 15.66 14.33 6.01
N GLY A 138 14.73 15.05 5.37
CA GLY A 138 13.63 15.73 6.05
C GLY A 138 12.78 14.76 6.87
N VAL A 139 12.43 13.61 6.31
CA VAL A 139 11.67 12.57 7.03
C VAL A 139 12.44 12.00 8.21
N ALA A 140 13.75 11.73 8.07
CA ALA A 140 14.56 11.22 9.19
C ALA A 140 14.53 12.18 10.40
N ARG A 141 14.48 13.49 10.15
CA ARG A 141 14.35 14.53 11.19
C ARG A 141 12.93 14.67 11.72
N HIS A 142 11.93 14.74 10.86
CA HIS A 142 10.55 15.07 11.24
C HIS A 142 9.73 13.88 11.74
N ASN A 143 10.14 12.67 11.40
CA ASN A 143 9.49 11.43 11.81
C ASN A 143 10.43 10.59 12.68
N PHE A 144 11.25 11.25 13.50
CA PHE A 144 12.24 10.59 14.34
C PHE A 144 11.60 9.58 15.30
N ASP A 145 10.49 9.93 15.95
CA ASP A 145 9.79 9.03 16.88
C ASP A 145 9.30 7.76 16.19
N LEU A 146 8.68 7.90 15.02
CA LEU A 146 8.25 6.77 14.20
C LEU A 146 9.45 5.93 13.73
N THR A 147 10.54 6.58 13.30
CA THR A 147 11.76 5.89 12.85
C THR A 147 12.37 5.10 14.00
N ARG A 148 12.51 5.72 15.18
CA ARG A 148 12.99 5.09 16.41
C ARG A 148 12.11 3.92 16.82
N TYR A 149 10.78 4.08 16.76
CA TYR A 149 9.82 3.03 17.06
C TYR A 149 10.00 1.83 16.11
N LEU A 150 10.03 2.06 14.79
CA LEU A 150 10.20 1.00 13.80
C LEU A 150 11.54 0.27 13.94
N VAL A 151 12.63 1.00 14.24
CA VAL A 151 13.95 0.40 14.52
C VAL A 151 13.88 -0.45 15.79
N GLY A 152 13.26 0.06 16.86
CA GLY A 152 13.06 -0.65 18.11
C GLY A 152 12.31 -1.96 17.92
N GLU A 153 11.20 -1.93 17.19
CA GLU A 153 10.42 -3.12 16.81
C GLU A 153 11.25 -4.12 15.97
N ALA A 154 12.04 -3.62 15.01
CA ALA A 154 12.87 -4.45 14.14
C ALA A 154 13.98 -5.21 14.89
N VAL A 155 14.50 -4.64 15.98
CA VAL A 155 15.54 -5.29 16.81
C VAL A 155 14.97 -6.10 17.98
N GLN A 156 13.64 -6.19 18.14
CA GLN A 156 13.05 -6.98 19.21
C GLN A 156 13.47 -8.46 19.13
N THR A 157 13.71 -9.04 20.29
CA THR A 157 13.96 -10.48 20.43
C THR A 157 12.65 -11.25 20.47
N HIS A 158 12.68 -12.55 20.14
CA HIS A 158 11.50 -13.40 20.29
C HIS A 158 10.94 -13.37 21.73
N LYS A 159 11.81 -13.33 22.74
CA LYS A 159 11.42 -13.20 24.16
C LYS A 159 10.61 -11.92 24.42
N SER A 160 11.04 -10.77 23.87
CA SER A 160 10.33 -9.50 24.01
C SER A 160 8.96 -9.54 23.32
N ARG A 161 8.89 -10.10 22.10
CA ARG A 161 7.61 -10.29 21.39
C ARG A 161 6.64 -11.16 22.19
N MET A 162 7.11 -12.27 22.77
CA MET A 162 6.32 -13.14 23.65
C MET A 162 5.88 -12.46 24.94
N GLN A 163 6.67 -11.54 25.50
CA GLN A 163 6.25 -10.75 26.66
C GLN A 163 5.06 -9.85 26.31
N SER A 164 5.10 -9.18 25.16
CA SER A 164 3.96 -8.38 24.67
C SER A 164 2.73 -9.25 24.42
N LEU A 165 2.89 -10.43 23.81
CA LEU A 165 1.78 -11.36 23.62
C LEU A 165 1.14 -11.77 24.95
N ARG A 166 1.92 -12.02 26.00
CA ARG A 166 1.38 -12.40 27.32
C ARG A 166 0.57 -11.31 28.01
N GLN A 167 0.67 -10.05 27.57
CA GLN A 167 -0.24 -9.01 28.03
C GLN A 167 -1.66 -9.17 27.47
N TYR A 168 -1.81 -9.89 26.36
CA TYR A 168 -3.09 -10.17 25.69
C TYR A 168 -3.57 -11.60 25.98
N TYR A 169 -2.64 -12.56 25.98
CA TYR A 169 -2.88 -13.96 26.24
C TYR A 169 -1.84 -14.50 27.24
N PRO A 170 -2.08 -14.34 28.56
CA PRO A 170 -1.11 -14.70 29.61
C PRO A 170 -0.62 -16.15 29.57
N GLN A 171 -1.46 -17.08 29.07
CA GLN A 171 -1.15 -18.51 28.98
C GLN A 171 -0.29 -18.89 27.75
N ALA A 172 0.13 -17.90 26.93
CA ALA A 172 0.93 -18.15 25.74
C ALA A 172 2.29 -18.84 26.07
N LYS A 173 2.48 -20.06 25.56
CA LYS A 173 3.73 -20.82 25.65
C LYS A 173 4.60 -20.54 24.44
N ALA A 174 5.86 -20.13 24.64
CA ALA A 174 6.72 -19.67 23.55
C ALA A 174 6.94 -20.71 22.43
N LYS A 175 6.91 -22.01 22.75
CA LYS A 175 7.10 -23.09 21.78
C LYS A 175 5.99 -23.17 20.72
N ASP A 176 4.79 -22.64 21.01
CA ASP A 176 3.62 -22.72 20.13
C ASP A 176 3.55 -21.51 19.18
N TRP A 177 4.51 -20.58 19.26
CA TRP A 177 4.53 -19.33 18.53
C TRP A 177 5.85 -19.13 17.81
N HIS A 178 5.80 -18.92 16.50
CA HIS A 178 6.98 -18.62 15.69
C HIS A 178 6.80 -17.31 14.94
N LEU A 179 7.92 -16.65 14.63
CA LEU A 179 7.89 -15.38 13.91
C LEU A 179 7.82 -15.65 12.40
N GLU A 180 6.79 -15.14 11.75
CA GLU A 180 6.67 -15.17 10.30
C GLU A 180 6.77 -13.76 9.69
N SER A 181 7.43 -13.69 8.54
CA SER A 181 7.52 -12.45 7.76
C SER A 181 6.29 -12.31 6.86
N ALA A 182 5.59 -11.18 6.99
CA ALA A 182 4.43 -10.86 6.19
C ALA A 182 4.80 -10.05 4.93
N GLY A 183 3.81 -9.36 4.37
CA GLY A 183 3.99 -8.47 3.24
C GLY A 183 5.04 -7.38 3.48
N LYS A 184 5.60 -6.89 2.38
CA LYS A 184 6.46 -5.71 2.36
C LYS A 184 5.68 -4.56 1.77
N ARG A 185 5.92 -3.37 2.28
CA ARG A 185 5.32 -2.13 1.81
C ARG A 185 6.43 -1.11 1.58
N VAL A 186 6.30 -0.31 0.54
CA VAL A 186 7.15 0.88 0.37
C VAL A 186 6.35 2.07 0.88
N GLN A 187 6.81 2.64 1.97
CA GLN A 187 6.25 3.85 2.55
C GLN A 187 6.77 5.05 1.76
N ILE A 188 5.87 5.82 1.15
CA ILE A 188 6.25 6.90 0.23
C ILE A 188 6.65 8.14 1.00
N ILE A 189 7.66 8.81 0.47
CA ILE A 189 8.16 10.09 0.94
C ILE A 189 7.99 11.08 -0.21
N LYS A 190 7.40 12.24 0.06
CA LYS A 190 7.32 13.33 -0.91
C LYS A 190 7.85 14.62 -0.31
N GLU A 191 8.33 15.50 -1.19
CA GLU A 191 8.73 16.84 -0.80
C GLU A 191 7.55 17.61 -0.19
N CYS A 192 7.85 18.50 0.74
CA CYS A 192 6.89 19.40 1.36
C CYS A 192 7.59 20.73 1.58
N ASP A 193 6.94 21.82 1.15
CA ASP A 193 7.52 23.16 1.02
C ASP A 193 8.30 23.63 2.26
N ASN A 194 7.83 23.27 3.46
CA ASN A 194 8.39 23.77 4.72
C ASN A 194 9.22 22.76 5.53
N LYS A 195 9.28 21.49 5.12
CA LYS A 195 9.84 20.39 5.95
C LYS A 195 10.88 19.52 5.24
N GLY A 196 11.22 19.84 4.00
CA GLY A 196 12.14 19.03 3.20
C GLY A 196 11.50 17.72 2.69
N GLY A 197 10.74 16.99 3.51
CA GLY A 197 9.91 15.85 3.11
C GLY A 197 8.94 15.38 4.19
N LYS A 198 7.93 14.61 3.80
CA LYS A 198 6.96 13.97 4.70
C LYS A 198 6.63 12.54 4.28
N LEU A 199 6.30 11.68 5.25
CA LEU A 199 5.77 10.34 5.00
C LEU A 199 4.29 10.42 4.57
N GLU A 200 3.97 9.71 3.49
CA GLU A 200 2.61 9.66 2.92
C GLU A 200 1.91 8.35 3.31
N PHE A 201 1.05 8.40 4.33
CA PHE A 201 0.44 7.20 4.91
C PHE A 201 -0.68 6.57 4.05
N GLY A 202 -1.20 7.33 3.07
CA GLY A 202 -2.24 6.90 2.16
C GLY A 202 -1.74 6.30 0.85
N THR A 203 -2.69 6.10 -0.05
CA THR A 203 -2.44 5.80 -1.47
C THR A 203 -2.24 7.11 -2.21
N GLU A 204 -1.13 7.24 -2.93
CA GLU A 204 -0.76 8.42 -3.71
C GLU A 204 -0.85 8.09 -5.20
N ILE A 205 -1.48 8.98 -5.97
CA ILE A 205 -1.57 8.85 -7.44
C ILE A 205 -0.75 9.98 -8.05
N VAL A 206 0.33 9.60 -8.73
CA VAL A 206 1.17 10.53 -9.49
C VAL A 206 0.90 10.32 -10.96
N SER A 207 0.48 11.36 -11.67
CA SER A 207 0.23 11.32 -13.12
C SER A 207 1.02 12.41 -13.82
N SER A 208 1.44 12.16 -15.05
CA SER A 208 2.04 13.21 -15.88
C SER A 208 1.00 14.24 -16.29
N ALA A 209 1.41 15.49 -16.50
CA ALA A 209 0.54 16.59 -16.92
C ALA A 209 -0.25 16.29 -18.21
N ASP A 210 0.33 15.50 -19.12
CA ASP A 210 -0.31 15.07 -20.36
C ASP A 210 -1.17 13.80 -20.22
N GLY A 211 -1.26 13.24 -19.01
CA GLY A 211 -2.10 12.07 -18.72
C GLY A 211 -1.61 10.74 -19.28
N THR A 212 -0.47 10.68 -19.97
CA THR A 212 0.00 9.45 -20.65
C THR A 212 0.65 8.42 -19.73
N ILE A 213 0.93 8.77 -18.47
CA ILE A 213 1.39 7.83 -17.45
C ILE A 213 0.80 8.17 -16.09
N ALA A 214 0.44 7.13 -15.32
CA ALA A 214 0.07 7.26 -13.92
C ALA A 214 0.75 6.17 -13.08
N ALA A 215 1.08 6.49 -11.84
CA ALA A 215 1.65 5.59 -10.87
C ALA A 215 0.83 5.58 -9.59
N LEU A 216 0.60 4.38 -9.07
CA LEU A 216 -0.04 4.17 -7.78
C LEU A 216 1.03 3.82 -6.76
N LEU A 217 1.22 4.69 -5.79
CA LEU A 217 2.25 4.57 -4.77
C LEU A 217 1.63 4.48 -3.36
N GLY A 218 2.41 4.02 -2.39
CA GLY A 218 2.05 4.12 -0.97
C GLY A 218 1.28 2.92 -0.44
N ALA A 219 0.32 3.20 0.45
CA ALA A 219 -0.52 2.17 1.04
C ALA A 219 -1.16 1.32 -0.06
N SER A 220 -1.16 0.00 0.14
CA SER A 220 -2.02 -0.87 -0.66
C SER A 220 -3.41 -0.28 -0.62
N PRO A 221 -4.00 0.08 -1.77
CA PRO A 221 -5.40 0.43 -1.76
C PRO A 221 -6.13 -0.85 -1.36
N GLY A 222 -6.64 -0.89 -0.13
CA GLY A 222 -7.58 -1.93 0.26
C GLY A 222 -8.78 -1.89 -0.68
N ALA A 223 -9.61 -2.94 -0.64
CA ALA A 223 -10.84 -3.00 -1.44
C ALA A 223 -11.70 -1.72 -1.28
N SER A 224 -11.63 -1.06 -0.12
CA SER A 224 -12.33 0.18 0.18
C SER A 224 -11.91 1.42 -0.63
N VAL A 225 -10.68 1.47 -1.17
CA VAL A 225 -10.16 2.66 -1.85
C VAL A 225 -9.68 2.41 -3.28
N SER A 226 -9.59 1.13 -3.71
CA SER A 226 -9.10 0.77 -5.05
C SER A 226 -9.97 1.33 -6.17
N VAL A 227 -11.29 1.28 -6.02
CA VAL A 227 -12.24 1.81 -7.01
C VAL A 227 -12.08 3.32 -7.16
N GLN A 228 -12.11 4.06 -6.05
CA GLN A 228 -11.92 5.52 -6.08
C GLN A 228 -10.56 5.91 -6.65
N ALA A 229 -9.50 5.17 -6.33
CA ALA A 229 -8.18 5.41 -6.89
C ALA A 229 -8.18 5.28 -8.42
N MET A 230 -8.84 4.26 -8.98
CA MET A 230 -8.92 4.08 -10.43
C MET A 230 -9.81 5.11 -11.11
N ILE A 231 -10.90 5.54 -10.46
CA ILE A 231 -11.71 6.67 -10.91
C ILE A 231 -10.83 7.92 -11.01
N ASN A 232 -10.05 8.24 -9.98
CA ASN A 232 -9.14 9.39 -10.00
C ASN A 232 -8.11 9.31 -11.13
N VAL A 233 -7.58 8.11 -11.43
CA VAL A 233 -6.68 7.91 -12.58
C VAL A 233 -7.41 8.21 -13.89
N ILE A 234 -8.63 7.69 -14.07
CA ILE A 234 -9.43 7.94 -15.26
C ILE A 234 -9.70 9.43 -15.45
N GLU A 235 -10.13 10.13 -14.40
CA GLU A 235 -10.44 11.56 -14.45
C GLU A 235 -9.22 12.42 -14.79
N ARG A 236 -8.05 12.09 -14.23
CA ARG A 236 -6.80 12.84 -14.46
C ARG A 236 -6.19 12.54 -15.82
N CYS A 237 -6.10 11.26 -16.19
CA CYS A 237 -5.35 10.82 -17.36
C CYS A 237 -6.18 10.79 -18.65
N PHE A 238 -7.50 10.68 -18.53
CA PHE A 238 -8.44 10.60 -19.64
C PHE A 238 -9.48 11.74 -19.55
N SER A 239 -9.03 12.93 -19.13
CA SER A 239 -9.87 14.10 -18.85
C SER A 239 -10.67 14.60 -20.07
N ASN A 240 -10.18 14.33 -21.28
CA ASN A 240 -10.93 14.62 -22.51
C ASN A 240 -12.00 13.56 -22.78
N GLN A 241 -11.68 12.29 -22.57
CA GLN A 241 -12.59 11.18 -22.81
C GLN A 241 -13.72 11.15 -21.79
N ILE A 242 -13.42 11.45 -20.52
CA ILE A 242 -14.43 11.47 -19.45
C ILE A 242 -15.50 12.54 -19.70
N LYS A 243 -15.21 13.60 -20.46
CA LYS A 243 -16.22 14.61 -20.85
C LYS A 243 -17.21 14.10 -21.90
N ASN A 244 -16.91 13.00 -22.58
CA ASN A 244 -17.81 12.42 -23.58
C ASN A 244 -19.01 11.76 -22.90
N ALA A 245 -20.22 11.98 -23.46
CA ALA A 245 -21.46 11.42 -22.94
C ALA A 245 -21.41 9.89 -22.78
N ASN A 246 -20.81 9.19 -23.74
CA ASN A 246 -20.67 7.73 -23.69
C ASN A 246 -19.82 7.25 -22.49
N TRP A 247 -18.76 7.98 -22.14
CA TRP A 247 -17.94 7.65 -20.98
C TRP A 247 -18.66 7.97 -19.68
N GLN A 248 -19.34 9.11 -19.60
CA GLN A 248 -20.19 9.46 -18.44
C GLN A 248 -21.26 8.39 -18.20
N GLN A 249 -21.95 7.96 -19.26
CA GLN A 249 -22.94 6.89 -19.17
C GLN A 249 -22.31 5.57 -18.72
N LYS A 250 -21.13 5.20 -19.24
CA LYS A 250 -20.44 3.98 -18.83
C LYS A 250 -19.99 4.04 -17.37
N MET A 251 -19.49 5.20 -16.91
CA MET A 251 -19.10 5.41 -15.52
C MET A 251 -20.29 5.29 -14.58
N LYS A 252 -21.44 5.92 -14.91
CA LYS A 252 -22.68 5.77 -14.13
C LYS A 252 -23.23 4.34 -14.16
N ALA A 253 -23.04 3.58 -15.24
CA ALA A 253 -23.44 2.17 -15.27
C ALA A 253 -22.63 1.31 -14.28
N LEU A 254 -21.31 1.56 -14.20
CA LEU A 254 -20.40 0.87 -13.30
C LEU A 254 -20.56 1.34 -11.85
N VAL A 255 -20.65 2.64 -11.64
CA VAL A 255 -20.73 3.32 -10.34
C VAL A 255 -21.92 4.29 -10.39
N PRO A 256 -23.11 3.89 -9.94
CA PRO A 256 -24.33 4.69 -10.11
C PRO A 256 -24.32 6.06 -9.47
N SER A 257 -23.52 6.23 -8.41
CA SER A 257 -23.34 7.51 -7.73
C SER A 257 -22.20 8.37 -8.31
N TYR A 258 -21.63 7.99 -9.46
CA TYR A 258 -20.53 8.74 -10.05
C TYR A 258 -20.94 10.18 -10.38
N GLY A 259 -20.18 11.14 -9.85
CA GLY A 259 -20.44 12.58 -9.97
C GLY A 259 -21.47 13.13 -8.99
N GLU A 260 -21.97 12.33 -8.04
CA GLU A 260 -23.02 12.72 -7.10
C GLU A 260 -22.64 12.41 -5.64
N SER A 261 -23.04 13.27 -4.71
CA SER A 261 -22.78 13.10 -3.28
C SER A 261 -23.82 12.18 -2.65
N LEU A 262 -23.38 11.04 -2.12
CA LEU A 262 -24.23 10.14 -1.33
C LEU A 262 -24.53 10.68 0.09
N VAL A 263 -23.79 11.70 0.53
CA VAL A 263 -24.04 12.38 1.81
C VAL A 263 -25.25 13.29 1.69
N ASP A 264 -25.38 13.99 0.56
CA ASP A 264 -26.41 15.00 0.34
C ASP A 264 -27.65 14.45 -0.38
N ASN A 265 -27.55 13.29 -1.03
CA ASN A 265 -28.64 12.67 -1.78
C ASN A 265 -29.08 11.34 -1.14
N ALA A 266 -30.00 11.43 -0.18
CA ALA A 266 -30.54 10.29 0.55
C ALA A 266 -31.26 9.27 -0.36
N GLU A 267 -31.97 9.73 -1.40
CA GLU A 267 -32.68 8.84 -2.33
C GLU A 267 -31.69 8.02 -3.17
N LEU A 268 -30.64 8.66 -3.67
CA LEU A 268 -29.56 7.98 -4.40
C LEU A 268 -28.83 6.97 -3.50
N LEU A 269 -28.53 7.34 -2.25
CA LEU A 269 -27.94 6.43 -1.27
C LEU A 269 -28.80 5.19 -1.05
N ALA A 270 -30.11 5.35 -0.89
CA ALA A 270 -31.04 4.24 -0.74
C ALA A 270 -31.02 3.32 -1.97
N LYS A 271 -31.07 3.87 -3.19
CA LYS A 271 -31.00 3.11 -4.45
C LYS A 271 -29.68 2.35 -4.59
N VAL A 272 -28.54 3.00 -4.33
CA VAL A 272 -27.21 2.38 -4.41
C VAL A 272 -27.06 1.27 -3.37
N ARG A 273 -27.50 1.51 -2.12
CA ARG A 273 -27.43 0.51 -1.05
C ARG A 273 -28.27 -0.73 -1.39
N ALA A 274 -29.52 -0.53 -1.85
CA ALA A 274 -30.38 -1.64 -2.27
C ALA A 274 -29.78 -2.44 -3.44
N ARG A 275 -29.21 -1.77 -4.44
CA ARG A 275 -28.48 -2.44 -5.54
C ARG A 275 -27.30 -3.26 -5.01
N THR A 276 -26.46 -2.68 -4.18
CA THR A 276 -25.26 -3.34 -3.64
C THR A 276 -25.61 -4.57 -2.80
N LEU A 277 -26.60 -4.46 -1.91
CA LEU A 277 -27.06 -5.59 -1.08
C LEU A 277 -27.56 -6.75 -1.96
N ARG A 278 -28.40 -6.45 -2.96
CA ARG A 278 -28.90 -7.45 -3.90
C ARG A 278 -27.78 -8.09 -4.73
N THR A 279 -26.86 -7.30 -5.26
CA THR A 279 -25.74 -7.80 -6.08
C THR A 279 -24.80 -8.69 -5.27
N LEU A 280 -24.52 -8.33 -4.01
CA LEU A 280 -23.63 -9.08 -3.14
C LEU A 280 -24.34 -10.20 -2.35
N LYS A 281 -25.65 -10.35 -2.51
CA LYS A 281 -26.50 -11.32 -1.76
C LYS A 281 -26.40 -11.13 -0.23
N LEU A 282 -26.41 -9.88 0.20
CA LEU A 282 -26.34 -9.47 1.60
C LEU A 282 -27.69 -8.99 2.17
N GLY A 283 -28.74 -8.98 1.34
CA GLY A 283 -30.09 -8.51 1.68
C GLY A 283 -30.92 -8.18 0.44
#